data_AF-A0A1X7Q325-F1
#
_entry.id   AF-A0A1X7Q325-F1
#
_cell.length_a   1.000
_cell.length_b   1.000
_cell.length_c   1.000
_cell.angle_alpha   90.00
_cell.angle_beta   90.00
_cell.angle_gamma   90.00
#
_symmetry.space_group_name_H-M   'P 1'
#
loop_
_entity.id
_entity.type
_entity.pdbx_description
1 polymer ?
#
loop_
_entity_poly.entity_id
_entity_poly.type
_entity_poly.pdbx_seq_one_letter_code
_entity_poly.pdbx_strand_id
1 'polypeptide(L)'
;MEIREALTFDDVLLVPAASSVLPSMADTRTRVTRSIAMNIPLLAAAMDTVTEARMAIAMAQAGGLGVIHKNLGVEAQAREVRRVKRFESGIVYSPITLAPEQTLADAKALIERYNFTGFPVVDELGHVVGILTNRDMRFATSDDTPVKAMMTHDNLAILTEPAELEEAKNLMKARRIEKLLVTDGAGKLTGLLTLKDTEQAVLNPNACKDDLGRLRVAAATSVGDSGFERSEALIDAGVDIVVIDTAHGHSEGVIEAVRRVKALSSGVQVIAGNVATAEATRALIDAGADAVKVGIGPGSICTTRMVAGVGVPQLTAIMDCAEAAGDVPVIADGGIKFSGDFAKAIAAGASAAMVGSMIAGTDESPGEVILYQGRSFKSYRGMGSLGAMARGSADRYFQKDAASDKLVPEGIEGQVPYKGSVTNVIHQMVGGLRAAMGYTGNATVAEMRGGARFVKITGAGLKESHVHDVQITRESPNYRAG
;
A
#
# COMPACT_ATOMS: atom_id res chain seq x y z
N MET A 1 3.01 -39.11 -15.72
CA MET A 1 3.42 -37.74 -15.35
C MET A 1 3.40 -36.92 -16.61
N GLU A 2 2.43 -36.01 -16.74
CA GLU A 2 2.33 -35.10 -17.88
C GLU A 2 2.96 -33.77 -17.48
N ILE A 3 3.91 -33.28 -18.28
CA ILE A 3 4.56 -31.99 -18.06
C ILE A 3 3.80 -30.96 -18.89
N ARG A 4 2.98 -30.13 -18.23
CA ARG A 4 2.19 -29.07 -18.86
C ARG A 4 3.09 -27.90 -19.28
N GLU A 5 2.81 -27.33 -20.45
CA GLU A 5 3.40 -26.07 -20.89
C GLU A 5 2.80 -24.89 -20.11
N ALA A 6 3.66 -23.98 -19.63
CA ALA A 6 3.27 -22.77 -18.92
C ALA A 6 4.08 -21.57 -19.42
N LEU A 7 3.47 -20.39 -19.40
CA LEU A 7 3.97 -19.16 -20.01
C LEU A 7 4.16 -18.06 -18.97
N THR A 8 5.13 -17.19 -19.21
CA THR A 8 5.34 -15.93 -18.47
C THR A 8 5.10 -14.72 -19.38
N PHE A 9 5.29 -13.51 -18.86
CA PHE A 9 4.99 -12.26 -19.58
C PHE A 9 5.77 -12.10 -20.89
N ASP A 10 7.03 -12.54 -20.94
CA ASP A 10 7.91 -12.43 -22.11
C ASP A 10 7.53 -13.41 -23.23
N ASP A 11 6.72 -14.43 -22.95
CA ASP A 11 6.31 -15.43 -23.94
C ASP A 11 5.09 -15.00 -24.75
N VAL A 12 4.47 -13.86 -24.42
CA VAL A 12 3.21 -13.42 -25.04
C VAL A 12 3.15 -11.92 -25.32
N LEU A 13 2.29 -11.54 -26.26
CA LEU A 13 1.82 -10.17 -26.47
C LEU A 13 0.29 -10.10 -26.37
N LEU A 14 -0.22 -8.90 -26.10
CA LEU A 14 -1.64 -8.60 -26.24
C LEU A 14 -1.96 -8.31 -27.71
N VAL A 15 -3.00 -8.94 -28.23
CA VAL A 15 -3.48 -8.75 -29.61
C VAL A 15 -4.35 -7.48 -29.65
N PRO A 16 -4.04 -6.49 -30.49
CA PRO A 16 -4.91 -5.33 -30.68
C PRO A 16 -6.32 -5.73 -31.13
N ALA A 17 -7.31 -4.93 -30.75
CA ALA A 17 -8.71 -5.16 -31.10
C ALA A 17 -9.38 -3.87 -31.58
N ALA A 18 -10.59 -3.99 -32.14
CA ALA A 18 -11.41 -2.84 -32.47
C ALA A 18 -11.67 -2.02 -31.19
N SER A 19 -11.46 -0.70 -31.25
CA SER A 19 -11.53 0.15 -30.09
C SER A 19 -12.20 1.49 -30.42
N SER A 20 -13.19 1.84 -29.62
CA SER A 20 -13.72 3.20 -29.51
C SER A 20 -13.23 3.90 -28.23
N VAL A 21 -12.30 3.28 -27.50
CA VAL A 21 -11.80 3.74 -26.20
C VAL A 21 -10.46 4.44 -26.41
N LEU A 22 -10.40 5.73 -26.08
CA LEU A 22 -9.13 6.44 -25.99
C LEU A 22 -8.48 6.19 -24.62
N PRO A 23 -7.14 6.16 -24.52
CA PRO A 23 -6.46 5.96 -23.24
C PRO A 23 -6.88 6.95 -22.14
N SER A 24 -7.25 8.18 -22.49
CA SER A 24 -7.76 9.19 -21.55
C SER A 24 -9.16 8.88 -21.00
N MET A 25 -9.93 8.03 -21.68
CA MET A 25 -11.28 7.59 -21.29
C MET A 25 -11.25 6.30 -20.44
N ALA A 26 -10.11 5.61 -20.41
CA ALA A 26 -9.98 4.33 -19.73
C ALA A 26 -10.06 4.47 -18.20
N ASP A 27 -11.00 3.74 -17.60
CA ASP A 27 -11.22 3.68 -16.17
C ASP A 27 -10.41 2.56 -15.53
N THR A 28 -9.45 2.94 -14.70
CA THR A 28 -8.51 2.04 -14.03
C THR A 28 -8.98 1.60 -12.64
N ARG A 29 -10.18 2.01 -12.21
CA ARG A 29 -10.75 1.59 -10.92
C ARG A 29 -10.92 0.07 -10.88
N THR A 30 -10.66 -0.51 -9.72
CA THR A 30 -10.73 -1.96 -9.50
C THR A 30 -11.17 -2.28 -8.07
N ARG A 31 -11.38 -3.56 -7.78
CA ARG A 31 -11.54 -4.06 -6.42
C ARG A 31 -10.32 -4.88 -6.03
N VAL A 32 -9.71 -4.53 -4.91
CA VAL A 32 -8.55 -5.27 -4.37
C VAL A 32 -8.97 -6.38 -3.43
N THR A 33 -10.15 -6.25 -2.82
CA THR A 33 -10.83 -7.31 -2.06
C THR A 33 -12.32 -7.32 -2.40
N ARG A 34 -13.07 -8.27 -1.84
CA ARG A 34 -14.53 -8.34 -1.98
C ARG A 34 -15.29 -7.09 -1.55
N SER A 35 -14.72 -6.19 -0.74
CA SER A 35 -15.37 -4.94 -0.33
C SER A 35 -14.58 -3.69 -0.72
N ILE A 36 -13.25 -3.74 -0.72
CA ILE A 36 -12.42 -2.54 -0.90
C ILE A 36 -12.13 -2.30 -2.38
N ALA A 37 -12.53 -1.11 -2.85
CA ALA A 37 -12.18 -0.57 -4.15
C ALA A 37 -10.86 0.23 -4.11
N MET A 38 -10.20 0.32 -5.26
CA MET A 38 -9.01 1.13 -5.50
C MET A 38 -9.17 1.93 -6.78
N ASN A 39 -8.52 3.10 -6.86
CA ASN A 39 -8.61 3.99 -8.02
C ASN A 39 -7.60 3.65 -9.12
N ILE A 40 -6.53 2.93 -8.76
CA ILE A 40 -5.61 2.29 -9.70
C ILE A 40 -5.32 0.85 -9.24
N PRO A 41 -5.04 -0.10 -10.14
CA PRO A 41 -4.89 -1.51 -9.78
C PRO A 41 -3.46 -1.86 -9.35
N LEU A 42 -2.87 -1.07 -8.43
CA LEU A 42 -1.45 -1.19 -8.06
C LEU A 42 -1.21 -1.14 -6.55
N LEU A 43 -0.48 -2.15 -6.05
CA LEU A 43 -0.05 -2.27 -4.66
C LEU A 43 1.47 -2.23 -4.52
N ALA A 44 1.97 -1.62 -3.45
CA ALA A 44 3.37 -1.73 -3.06
C ALA A 44 3.61 -2.95 -2.16
N ALA A 45 4.64 -3.73 -2.47
CA ALA A 45 4.91 -5.01 -1.81
C ALA A 45 5.33 -4.88 -0.34
N ALA A 46 4.96 -5.88 0.47
CA ALA A 46 5.28 -5.99 1.89
C ALA A 46 6.74 -6.36 2.15
N MET A 47 7.66 -5.44 1.84
CA MET A 47 9.10 -5.66 1.96
C MET A 47 9.77 -4.50 2.69
N ASP A 48 10.79 -4.82 3.49
CA ASP A 48 11.51 -3.85 4.33
C ASP A 48 12.40 -2.86 3.56
N THR A 49 12.53 -3.04 2.26
CA THR A 49 13.18 -2.11 1.33
C THR A 49 12.17 -1.44 0.39
N VAL A 50 10.87 -1.65 0.59
CA VAL A 50 9.80 -1.14 -0.30
C VAL A 50 8.78 -0.31 0.45
N THR A 51 8.13 -0.85 1.50
CA THR A 51 6.90 -0.24 2.03
C THR A 51 6.89 -0.05 3.54
N GLU A 52 7.08 1.20 3.96
CA GLU A 52 6.69 1.75 5.26
C GLU A 52 5.66 2.88 5.07
N ALA A 53 5.33 3.68 6.10
CA ALA A 53 4.27 4.68 6.01
C ALA A 53 4.44 5.67 4.86
N ARG A 54 5.67 6.13 4.55
CA ARG A 54 5.92 7.08 3.46
C ARG A 54 5.46 6.53 2.10
N MET A 55 5.86 5.30 1.78
CA MET A 55 5.42 4.62 0.57
C MET A 55 3.91 4.35 0.60
N ALA A 56 3.37 3.88 1.73
CA ALA A 56 1.95 3.58 1.85
C ALA A 56 1.06 4.83 1.66
N ILE A 57 1.46 5.97 2.23
CA ILE A 57 0.81 7.26 2.01
C ILE A 57 0.85 7.64 0.54
N ALA A 58 2.02 7.63 -0.09
CA ALA A 58 2.16 8.03 -1.49
C ALA A 58 1.35 7.13 -2.45
N MET A 59 1.36 5.82 -2.20
CA MET A 59 0.52 4.87 -2.94
C MET A 59 -0.96 5.17 -2.74
N ALA A 60 -1.42 5.35 -1.50
CA ALA A 60 -2.82 5.65 -1.21
C ALA A 60 -3.26 6.98 -1.83
N GLN A 61 -2.45 8.03 -1.77
CA GLN A 61 -2.70 9.33 -2.42
C GLN A 61 -2.85 9.20 -3.94
N ALA A 62 -2.04 8.34 -4.57
CA ALA A 62 -2.14 8.07 -6.00
C ALA A 62 -3.33 7.17 -6.39
N GLY A 63 -4.07 6.64 -5.41
CA GLY A 63 -5.21 5.73 -5.61
C GLY A 63 -4.90 4.25 -5.50
N GLY A 64 -3.64 3.93 -5.17
CA GLY A 64 -3.11 2.60 -4.90
C GLY A 64 -3.26 2.17 -3.43
N LEU A 65 -2.49 1.17 -3.01
CA LEU A 65 -2.31 0.79 -1.61
C LEU A 65 -0.86 0.41 -1.32
N GLY A 66 -0.37 0.70 -0.12
CA GLY A 66 0.87 0.10 0.39
C GLY A 66 0.58 -0.99 1.42
N VAL A 67 1.35 -2.08 1.36
CA VAL A 67 1.34 -3.13 2.39
C VAL A 67 2.56 -2.95 3.32
N ILE A 68 2.34 -2.53 4.56
CA ILE A 68 3.42 -2.40 5.56
C ILE A 68 4.00 -3.78 5.88
N HIS A 69 5.30 -3.95 5.76
CA HIS A 69 5.98 -5.24 5.99
C HIS A 69 6.00 -5.67 7.47
N LYS A 70 6.26 -6.97 7.71
CA LYS A 70 6.27 -7.56 9.06
C LYS A 70 7.64 -7.68 9.74
N ASN A 71 8.75 -7.32 9.07
CA ASN A 71 10.09 -7.22 9.69
C ASN A 71 10.23 -6.12 10.75
N LEU A 72 9.12 -5.46 11.13
CA LEU A 72 9.03 -4.57 12.28
C LEU A 72 8.48 -5.33 13.49
N GLY A 73 8.84 -4.89 14.70
CA GLY A 73 8.11 -5.31 15.90
C GLY A 73 6.61 -4.97 15.79
N VAL A 74 5.74 -5.74 16.45
CA VAL A 74 4.26 -5.61 16.34
C VAL A 74 3.81 -4.16 16.54
N GLU A 75 4.22 -3.53 17.64
CA GLU A 75 3.84 -2.15 17.95
C GLU A 75 4.48 -1.13 16.98
N ALA A 76 5.68 -1.41 16.45
CA ALA A 76 6.28 -0.54 15.43
C ALA A 76 5.50 -0.58 14.11
N GLN A 77 5.07 -1.77 13.68
CA GLN A 77 4.22 -1.93 12.50
C GLN A 77 2.85 -1.26 12.70
N ALA A 78 2.23 -1.42 13.87
CA ALA A 78 0.99 -0.75 14.24
C ALA A 78 1.15 0.78 14.23
N ARG A 79 2.28 1.32 14.68
CA ARG A 79 2.58 2.76 14.55
C ARG A 79 2.66 3.21 13.09
N GLU A 80 3.28 2.45 12.19
CA GLU A 80 3.29 2.76 10.76
C GLU A 80 1.87 2.82 10.18
N VAL A 81 1.00 1.86 10.53
CA VAL A 81 -0.43 1.89 10.17
C VAL A 81 -1.10 3.17 10.67
N ARG A 82 -0.97 3.49 11.97
CA ARG A 82 -1.57 4.71 12.56
C ARG A 82 -1.05 5.98 11.87
N ARG A 83 0.23 6.02 11.46
CA ARG A 83 0.81 7.16 10.72
C ARG A 83 0.09 7.35 9.38
N VAL A 84 -0.21 6.28 8.64
CA VAL A 84 -0.95 6.37 7.38
C VAL A 84 -2.40 6.82 7.62
N LYS A 85 -3.10 6.19 8.58
CA LYS A 85 -4.51 6.50 8.89
C LYS A 85 -4.71 7.94 9.39
N ARG A 86 -3.67 8.58 9.95
CA ARG A 86 -3.69 9.96 10.47
C ARG A 86 -3.10 10.99 9.50
N PHE A 87 -2.61 10.58 8.32
CA PHE A 87 -1.90 11.49 7.42
C PHE A 87 -2.82 12.48 6.71
N GLU A 88 -3.93 11.97 6.17
CA GLU A 88 -5.06 12.76 5.70
C GLU A 88 -6.29 12.19 6.38
N SER A 89 -6.97 12.99 7.18
CA SER A 89 -8.26 12.63 7.74
C SER A 89 -9.17 13.84 7.56
N GLY A 90 -10.24 13.68 6.79
CA GLY A 90 -11.20 14.76 6.57
C GLY A 90 -11.62 15.40 7.89
N ILE A 91 -11.88 14.61 8.94
CA ILE A 91 -11.97 15.08 10.32
C ILE A 91 -11.07 14.15 11.16
N VAL A 92 -10.13 14.72 11.93
CA VAL A 92 -9.34 13.96 12.90
C VAL A 92 -10.25 13.67 14.09
N TYR A 93 -10.85 12.48 14.14
CA TYR A 93 -11.63 12.03 15.30
C TYR A 93 -10.71 11.71 16.48
N SER A 94 -11.16 12.06 17.69
CA SER A 94 -10.38 11.91 18.93
C SER A 94 -8.96 12.51 18.82
N PRO A 95 -8.85 13.82 18.51
CA PRO A 95 -7.56 14.48 18.35
C PRO A 95 -6.78 14.48 19.67
N ILE A 96 -5.46 14.60 19.58
CA ILE A 96 -4.61 14.75 20.77
C ILE A 96 -4.90 16.13 21.37
N THR A 97 -5.27 16.14 22.64
CA THR A 97 -5.65 17.34 23.39
C THR A 97 -4.59 17.76 24.40
N LEU A 98 -4.70 19.00 24.87
CA LEU A 98 -4.04 19.50 26.06
C LEU A 98 -5.09 19.85 27.13
N ALA A 99 -4.70 19.83 28.39
CA ALA A 99 -5.43 20.41 29.49
C ALA A 99 -4.94 21.85 29.77
N PRO A 100 -5.80 22.75 30.30
CA PRO A 100 -5.46 24.16 30.57
C PRO A 100 -4.23 24.36 31.47
N GLU A 101 -3.98 23.43 32.38
CA GLU A 101 -2.90 23.49 33.37
C GLU A 101 -1.58 22.85 32.90
N GLN A 102 -1.58 22.18 31.74
CA GLN A 102 -0.33 21.71 31.13
C GLN A 102 0.55 22.88 30.69
N THR A 103 1.83 22.63 30.46
CA THR A 103 2.83 23.67 30.16
C THR A 103 3.24 23.68 28.68
N LEU A 104 4.00 24.70 28.27
CA LEU A 104 4.64 24.73 26.95
C LEU A 104 5.60 23.55 26.74
N ALA A 105 6.29 23.09 27.80
CA ALA A 105 7.14 21.89 27.73
C ALA A 105 6.33 20.64 27.35
N ASP A 106 5.15 20.47 27.93
CA ASP A 106 4.24 19.36 27.58
C ASP A 106 3.80 19.44 26.12
N ALA A 107 3.43 20.64 25.66
CA ALA A 107 3.06 20.88 24.26
C ALA A 107 4.24 20.55 23.33
N LYS A 108 5.46 20.98 23.63
CA LYS A 108 6.68 20.67 22.86
C LYS A 108 6.95 19.16 22.78
N ALA A 109 6.77 18.42 23.88
CA ALA A 109 6.90 16.97 23.88
C ALA A 109 5.88 16.29 22.95
N LEU A 110 4.64 16.81 22.90
CA LEU A 110 3.63 16.34 21.95
C LEU A 110 3.99 16.70 20.50
N ILE A 111 4.55 17.89 20.25
CA ILE A 111 5.03 18.29 18.91
C ILE A 111 6.14 17.34 18.47
N GLU A 112 7.12 17.05 19.31
CA GLU A 112 8.23 16.15 18.97
C GLU A 112 7.72 14.73 18.70
N ARG A 113 6.77 14.25 19.50
CA ARG A 113 6.23 12.89 19.38
C ARG A 113 5.27 12.71 18.19
N TYR A 114 4.47 13.71 17.87
CA TYR A 114 3.36 13.58 16.91
C TYR A 114 3.46 14.49 15.69
N ASN A 115 4.42 15.43 15.69
CA ASN A 115 4.66 16.41 14.62
C ASN A 115 3.43 17.27 14.27
N PHE A 116 2.62 17.60 15.27
CA PHE A 116 1.45 18.47 15.15
C PHE A 116 1.76 19.88 15.64
N THR A 117 1.17 20.88 14.98
CA THR A 117 1.40 22.30 15.25
C THR A 117 0.18 22.98 15.87
N GLY A 118 -0.76 22.21 16.39
CA GLY A 118 -1.83 22.74 17.22
C GLY A 118 -2.70 21.66 17.84
N PHE A 119 -3.21 21.96 19.03
CA PHE A 119 -3.87 21.05 19.94
C PHE A 119 -5.16 21.70 20.44
N PRO A 120 -6.31 21.02 20.35
CA PRO A 120 -7.50 21.40 21.09
C PRO A 120 -7.20 21.35 22.59
N VAL A 121 -7.74 22.30 23.35
CA VAL A 121 -7.65 22.32 24.80
C VAL A 121 -9.01 21.96 25.37
N VAL A 122 -9.04 20.96 26.25
CA VAL A 122 -10.28 20.43 26.84
C VAL A 122 -10.23 20.43 28.37
N ASP A 123 -11.39 20.56 29.00
CA ASP A 123 -11.54 20.36 30.45
C ASP A 123 -11.52 18.86 30.84
N GLU A 124 -11.65 18.57 32.13
CA GLU A 124 -11.68 17.19 32.65
C GLU A 124 -12.88 16.36 32.14
N LEU A 125 -13.96 17.03 31.69
CA LEU A 125 -15.16 16.41 31.13
C LEU A 125 -15.06 16.21 29.60
N GLY A 126 -14.03 16.77 28.97
CA GLY A 126 -13.77 16.70 27.53
C GLY A 126 -14.43 17.82 26.73
N HIS A 127 -14.95 18.87 27.37
CA HIS A 127 -15.49 20.04 26.67
C HIS A 127 -14.37 20.93 26.15
N VAL A 128 -14.58 21.50 24.97
CA VAL A 128 -13.61 22.40 24.36
C VAL A 128 -13.58 23.72 25.12
N VAL A 129 -12.40 24.08 25.63
CA VAL A 129 -12.13 25.35 26.33
C VAL A 129 -11.14 26.24 25.58
N GLY A 130 -10.48 25.71 24.55
CA GLY A 130 -9.56 26.50 23.73
C GLY A 130 -8.90 25.72 22.60
N ILE A 131 -8.00 26.40 21.90
CA ILE A 131 -7.04 25.79 20.97
C ILE A 131 -5.68 26.46 21.14
N LEU A 132 -4.63 25.65 21.20
CA LEU A 132 -3.25 26.11 21.21
C LEU A 132 -2.61 25.81 19.86
N THR A 133 -2.05 26.82 19.20
CA THR A 133 -1.38 26.68 17.90
C THR A 133 0.09 27.06 17.96
N ASN A 134 0.86 26.69 16.93
CA ASN A 134 2.26 27.08 16.78
C ASN A 134 2.47 28.60 16.77
N ARG A 135 1.46 29.37 16.34
CA ARG A 135 1.51 30.82 16.44
C ARG A 135 1.52 31.27 17.89
N ASP A 136 0.66 30.68 18.72
CA ASP A 136 0.50 31.05 20.13
C ASP A 136 1.75 30.70 20.94
N MET A 137 2.30 29.51 20.71
CA MET A 137 3.49 29.01 21.40
C MET A 137 4.75 29.83 21.11
N ARG A 138 4.84 30.52 19.96
CA ARG A 138 6.01 31.36 19.60
C ARG A 138 6.16 32.62 20.45
N PHE A 139 5.09 33.05 21.13
CA PHE A 139 5.12 34.25 21.97
C PHE A 139 5.44 33.94 23.43
N ALA A 140 5.57 32.66 23.79
CA ALA A 140 5.90 32.23 25.12
C ALA A 140 7.40 32.40 25.40
N THR A 141 7.73 32.92 26.58
CA THR A 141 9.11 33.23 27.01
C THR A 141 9.70 32.17 27.93
N SER A 142 8.87 31.28 28.51
CA SER A 142 9.29 30.19 29.39
C SER A 142 8.57 28.89 29.05
N ASP A 143 9.27 27.77 29.19
CA ASP A 143 8.73 26.43 28.97
C ASP A 143 7.72 26.00 30.06
N ASP A 144 7.75 26.66 31.21
CA ASP A 144 6.79 26.45 32.30
C ASP A 144 5.47 27.22 32.12
N THR A 145 5.34 28.00 31.04
CA THR A 145 4.13 28.81 30.80
C THR A 145 2.92 27.90 30.64
N PRO A 146 1.83 28.10 31.41
CA PRO A 146 0.63 27.27 31.30
C PRO A 146 -0.10 27.46 29.96
N VAL A 147 -0.71 26.39 29.44
CA VAL A 147 -1.46 26.38 28.18
C VAL A 147 -2.59 27.41 28.20
N LYS A 148 -3.32 27.54 29.31
CA LYS A 148 -4.40 28.53 29.46
C LYS A 148 -3.96 29.98 29.25
N ALA A 149 -2.68 30.29 29.49
CA ALA A 149 -2.14 31.64 29.31
C ALA A 149 -1.77 31.95 27.85
N MET A 150 -1.69 30.92 27.00
CA MET A 150 -1.28 31.04 25.60
C MET A 150 -2.41 30.71 24.62
N MET A 151 -3.34 29.83 25.00
CA MET A 151 -4.39 29.34 24.11
C MET A 151 -5.36 30.44 23.70
N THR A 152 -5.90 30.31 22.49
CA THR A 152 -7.11 31.03 22.11
C THR A 152 -8.30 30.38 22.82
N HIS A 153 -9.11 31.16 23.52
CA HIS A 153 -10.30 30.69 24.24
C HIS A 153 -11.58 31.45 23.82
N ASP A 154 -11.45 32.68 23.34
CA ASP A 154 -12.57 33.48 22.83
C ASP A 154 -12.82 33.25 21.34
N ASN A 155 -14.09 33.33 20.94
CA ASN A 155 -14.54 33.24 19.54
C ASN A 155 -14.00 32.01 18.78
N LEU A 156 -13.92 30.87 19.47
CA LEU A 156 -13.50 29.61 18.88
C LEU A 156 -14.38 29.27 17.67
N ALA A 157 -13.73 28.85 16.60
CA ALA A 157 -14.43 28.30 15.46
C ALA A 157 -14.74 26.83 15.74
N ILE A 158 -16.01 26.57 16.02
CA ILE A 158 -16.54 25.26 16.38
C ILE A 158 -17.61 24.89 15.34
N LEU A 159 -17.53 23.66 14.87
CA LEU A 159 -18.55 23.00 14.07
C LEU A 159 -19.23 21.94 14.94
N THR A 160 -20.56 21.97 15.02
CA THR A 160 -21.33 21.00 15.81
C THR A 160 -21.84 19.88 14.91
N GLU A 161 -21.56 18.63 15.27
CA GLU A 161 -22.08 17.48 14.52
C GLU A 161 -23.57 17.24 14.76
N PRO A 162 -24.32 16.76 13.74
CA PRO A 162 -23.86 16.40 12.40
C PRO A 162 -23.71 17.63 11.48
N ALA A 163 -22.56 17.74 10.79
CA ALA A 163 -22.29 18.82 9.86
C ALA A 163 -21.61 18.32 8.58
N GLU A 164 -21.87 18.99 7.46
CA GLU A 164 -21.29 18.62 6.17
C GLU A 164 -19.87 19.18 5.99
N LEU A 165 -19.02 18.45 5.26
CA LEU A 165 -17.63 18.87 4.99
C LEU A 165 -17.56 20.23 4.26
N GLU A 166 -18.53 20.54 3.40
CA GLU A 166 -18.57 21.85 2.71
C GLU A 166 -18.92 23.00 3.65
N GLU A 167 -19.78 22.78 4.65
CA GLU A 167 -20.04 23.77 5.69
C GLU A 167 -18.76 24.06 6.48
N ALA A 168 -18.02 23.01 6.84
CA ALA A 168 -16.74 23.11 7.52
C ALA A 168 -15.72 23.92 6.71
N LYS A 169 -15.58 23.64 5.40
CA LYS A 169 -14.71 24.40 4.49
C LYS A 169 -15.12 25.86 4.38
N ASN A 170 -16.42 26.14 4.27
CA ASN A 170 -16.94 27.49 4.19
C ASN A 170 -16.67 28.28 5.47
N LEU A 171 -16.84 27.65 6.64
CA LEU A 171 -16.54 28.26 7.93
C LEU A 171 -15.04 28.58 8.09
N MET A 172 -14.17 27.64 7.69
CA MET A 172 -12.72 27.85 7.70
C MET A 172 -12.30 29.00 6.77
N LYS A 173 -12.88 29.05 5.56
CA LYS A 173 -12.63 30.12 4.58
C LYS A 173 -13.13 31.48 5.07
N ALA A 174 -14.34 31.54 5.62
CA ALA A 174 -14.95 32.77 6.12
C ALA A 174 -14.15 33.35 7.30
N ARG A 175 -13.69 32.47 8.21
CA ARG A 175 -12.89 32.87 9.38
C ARG A 175 -11.39 32.98 9.11
N ARG A 176 -10.91 32.55 7.94
CA ARG A 176 -9.48 32.49 7.56
C ARG A 176 -8.62 31.74 8.58
N ILE A 177 -9.10 30.57 8.99
CA ILE A 177 -8.46 29.72 10.01
C ILE A 177 -7.96 28.41 9.39
N GLU A 178 -6.88 27.87 9.95
CA GLU A 178 -6.28 26.61 9.49
C GLU A 178 -6.79 25.37 10.22
N LYS A 179 -7.46 25.55 11.36
CA LYS A 179 -7.94 24.46 12.23
C LYS A 179 -9.36 24.78 12.69
N LEU A 180 -10.26 23.81 12.59
CA LEU A 180 -11.66 23.91 12.99
C LEU A 180 -11.97 22.81 14.01
N LEU A 181 -12.43 23.21 15.19
CA LEU A 181 -12.82 22.30 16.26
C LEU A 181 -14.19 21.69 15.93
N VAL A 182 -14.35 20.39 16.14
CA VAL A 182 -15.61 19.67 15.92
C VAL A 182 -16.11 19.15 17.26
N THR A 183 -17.35 19.47 17.62
CA THR A 183 -17.98 19.04 18.89
C THR A 183 -19.30 18.34 18.67
N ASP A 184 -19.74 17.56 19.65
CA ASP A 184 -21.13 17.13 19.75
C ASP A 184 -22.05 18.28 20.21
N GLY A 185 -23.36 17.99 20.30
CA GLY A 185 -24.36 18.95 20.77
C GLY A 185 -24.24 19.35 22.25
N ALA A 186 -23.40 18.68 23.03
CA ALA A 186 -23.09 19.02 24.42
C ALA A 186 -21.78 19.85 24.55
N GLY A 187 -21.08 20.10 23.44
CA GLY A 187 -19.82 20.84 23.42
C GLY A 187 -18.58 19.99 23.71
N LYS A 188 -18.72 18.67 23.75
CA LYS A 188 -17.60 17.74 23.91
C LYS A 188 -16.83 17.63 22.60
N LEU A 189 -15.51 17.65 22.66
CA LEU A 189 -14.67 17.53 21.47
C LEU A 189 -14.83 16.15 20.82
N THR A 190 -15.30 16.12 19.57
CA THR A 190 -15.39 14.88 18.77
C THR A 190 -14.30 14.83 17.71
N GLY A 191 -13.85 15.98 17.18
CA GLY A 191 -12.84 16.02 16.14
C GLY A 191 -12.13 17.35 15.90
N LEU A 192 -11.17 17.33 14.98
CA LEU A 192 -10.43 18.51 14.50
C LEU A 192 -10.27 18.41 12.96
N LEU A 193 -10.73 19.42 12.23
CA LEU A 193 -10.51 19.55 10.78
C LEU A 193 -9.34 20.52 10.53
N THR A 194 -8.46 20.21 9.57
CA THR A 194 -7.34 21.10 9.20
C THR A 194 -7.36 21.52 7.74
N LEU A 195 -6.85 22.71 7.43
CA LEU A 195 -6.77 23.22 6.06
C LEU A 195 -5.85 22.34 5.20
N LYS A 196 -4.81 21.78 5.79
CA LYS A 196 -3.89 20.84 5.14
C LYS A 196 -4.65 19.63 4.55
N ASP A 197 -5.64 19.09 5.26
CA ASP A 197 -6.46 17.97 4.77
C ASP A 197 -7.27 18.38 3.53
N THR A 198 -7.76 19.63 3.48
CA THR A 198 -8.49 20.14 2.31
C THR A 198 -7.60 20.40 1.10
N GLU A 199 -6.36 20.88 1.30
CA GLU A 199 -5.37 21.04 0.23
C GLU A 199 -4.95 19.69 -0.36
N GLN A 200 -4.72 18.69 0.49
CA GLN A 200 -4.35 17.35 0.03
C GLN A 200 -5.47 16.69 -0.80
N ALA A 201 -6.75 16.93 -0.46
CA ALA A 201 -7.87 16.43 -1.27
C ALA A 201 -7.89 17.03 -2.69
N VAL A 202 -7.43 18.27 -2.86
CA VAL A 202 -7.31 18.92 -4.18
C VAL A 202 -6.09 18.38 -4.95
N LEU A 203 -4.97 18.16 -4.26
CA LEU A 203 -3.74 17.64 -4.87
C LEU A 203 -3.88 16.16 -5.28
N ASN A 204 -4.63 15.37 -4.52
CA ASN A 204 -4.77 13.93 -4.68
C ASN A 204 -6.25 13.52 -4.86
N PRO A 205 -6.90 13.93 -5.97
CA PRO A 205 -8.32 13.65 -6.19
C PRO A 205 -8.61 12.15 -6.35
N ASN A 206 -7.60 11.36 -6.71
CA ASN A 206 -7.71 9.91 -6.88
C ASN A 206 -7.33 9.13 -5.62
N ALA A 207 -7.16 9.78 -4.46
CA ALA A 207 -6.72 9.11 -3.24
C ALA A 207 -7.65 7.95 -2.84
N CYS A 208 -7.06 6.82 -2.44
CA CYS A 208 -7.75 5.65 -1.93
C CYS A 208 -8.07 5.86 -0.45
N LYS A 209 -9.32 6.19 -0.14
CA LYS A 209 -9.79 6.57 1.19
C LYS A 209 -10.83 5.58 1.73
N ASP A 210 -10.89 5.47 3.05
CA ASP A 210 -11.97 4.78 3.74
C ASP A 210 -13.20 5.67 3.90
N ASP A 211 -14.27 5.11 4.48
CA ASP A 211 -15.55 5.80 4.62
C ASP A 211 -15.48 6.99 5.60
N LEU A 212 -14.40 7.08 6.39
CA LEU A 212 -14.08 8.22 7.26
C LEU A 212 -13.16 9.25 6.57
N GLY A 213 -12.87 9.08 5.29
CA GLY A 213 -12.00 9.96 4.51
C GLY A 213 -10.52 9.81 4.82
N ARG A 214 -10.10 8.75 5.52
CA ARG A 214 -8.70 8.47 5.84
C ARG A 214 -8.05 7.66 4.75
N LEU A 215 -6.75 7.85 4.48
CA LEU A 215 -6.03 6.99 3.54
C LEU A 215 -6.12 5.52 3.94
N ARG A 216 -6.34 4.64 2.96
CA ARG A 216 -6.37 3.20 3.19
C ARG A 216 -4.95 2.62 3.26
N VAL A 217 -4.77 1.59 4.09
CA VAL A 217 -3.49 0.91 4.28
C VAL A 217 -3.68 -0.57 4.55
N ALA A 218 -2.75 -1.38 4.02
CA ALA A 218 -2.66 -2.80 4.31
C ALA A 218 -1.42 -3.09 5.15
N ALA A 219 -1.40 -4.21 5.88
CA ALA A 219 -0.23 -4.65 6.62
C ALA A 219 -0.07 -6.18 6.59
N ALA A 220 1.17 -6.63 6.47
CA ALA A 220 1.49 -8.06 6.41
C ALA A 220 1.56 -8.70 7.80
N THR A 221 1.14 -9.96 7.89
CA THR A 221 1.27 -10.79 9.08
C THR A 221 1.79 -12.19 8.72
N SER A 222 2.05 -13.00 9.74
CA SER A 222 2.44 -14.41 9.64
C SER A 222 1.31 -15.35 10.06
N VAL A 223 1.65 -16.62 10.24
CA VAL A 223 0.74 -17.67 10.73
C VAL A 223 1.01 -17.99 12.22
N GLY A 224 0.13 -18.78 12.82
CA GLY A 224 0.23 -19.17 14.23
C GLY A 224 -0.06 -18.02 15.20
N ASP A 225 0.21 -18.23 16.49
CA ASP A 225 -0.19 -17.28 17.54
C ASP A 225 0.51 -15.93 17.41
N SER A 226 1.79 -15.90 17.07
CA SER A 226 2.50 -14.64 16.82
C SER A 226 1.93 -13.84 15.64
N GLY A 227 1.40 -14.53 14.63
CA GLY A 227 0.73 -13.88 13.50
C GLY A 227 -0.66 -13.38 13.89
N PHE A 228 -1.35 -14.09 14.78
CA PHE A 228 -2.65 -13.71 15.29
C PHE A 228 -2.56 -12.47 16.20
N GLU A 229 -1.67 -12.46 17.19
CA GLU A 229 -1.41 -11.30 18.07
C GLU A 229 -1.05 -10.04 17.26
N ARG A 230 -0.24 -10.22 16.21
CA ARG A 230 0.09 -9.14 15.28
C ARG A 230 -1.15 -8.64 14.54
N SER A 231 -2.02 -9.54 14.10
CA SER A 231 -3.26 -9.17 13.41
C SER A 231 -4.20 -8.38 14.31
N GLU A 232 -4.33 -8.76 15.59
CA GLU A 232 -5.08 -8.01 16.61
C GLU A 232 -4.56 -6.57 16.72
N ALA A 233 -3.26 -6.40 16.94
CA ALA A 233 -2.65 -5.07 17.07
C ALA A 233 -2.80 -4.20 15.80
N LEU A 234 -2.78 -4.81 14.61
CA LEU A 234 -2.99 -4.11 13.34
C LEU A 234 -4.45 -3.69 13.14
N ILE A 235 -5.40 -4.55 13.52
CA ILE A 235 -6.83 -4.23 13.49
C ILE A 235 -7.13 -3.10 14.46
N ASP A 236 -6.59 -3.14 15.69
CA ASP A 236 -6.71 -2.06 16.67
C ASP A 236 -6.08 -0.74 16.19
N ALA A 237 -5.02 -0.82 15.38
CA ALA A 237 -4.41 0.33 14.74
C ALA A 237 -5.25 0.91 13.58
N GLY A 238 -6.31 0.21 13.15
CA GLY A 238 -7.21 0.64 12.09
C GLY A 238 -6.74 0.27 10.69
N VAL A 239 -6.01 -0.86 10.52
CA VAL A 239 -5.64 -1.37 9.20
C VAL A 239 -6.90 -1.74 8.40
N ASP A 240 -6.90 -1.44 7.10
CA ASP A 240 -8.03 -1.79 6.21
C ASP A 240 -7.95 -3.24 5.75
N ILE A 241 -6.73 -3.75 5.56
CA ILE A 241 -6.45 -5.08 5.02
C ILE A 241 -5.31 -5.76 5.78
N VAL A 242 -5.55 -6.96 6.29
CA VAL A 242 -4.51 -7.86 6.79
C VAL A 242 -4.05 -8.78 5.66
N VAL A 243 -2.74 -8.82 5.40
CA VAL A 243 -2.14 -9.67 4.37
C VAL A 243 -1.39 -10.82 5.02
N ILE A 244 -1.95 -12.03 4.97
CA ILE A 244 -1.26 -13.24 5.44
C ILE A 244 -0.23 -13.62 4.36
N ASP A 245 1.04 -13.33 4.66
CA ASP A 245 2.14 -13.39 3.70
C ASP A 245 3.12 -14.54 4.03
N THR A 246 3.00 -15.62 3.26
CA THR A 246 3.83 -16.83 3.34
C THR A 246 4.40 -17.21 1.96
N ALA A 247 5.49 -17.99 1.92
CA ALA A 247 5.99 -18.56 0.67
C ALA A 247 5.05 -19.64 0.09
N HIS A 248 4.30 -20.35 0.95
CA HIS A 248 3.38 -21.42 0.53
C HIS A 248 1.99 -21.27 1.18
N GLY A 249 1.10 -20.57 0.47
CA GLY A 249 -0.26 -20.24 0.90
C GLY A 249 -1.20 -21.44 1.03
N HIS A 250 -0.88 -22.59 0.44
CA HIS A 250 -1.70 -23.80 0.53
C HIS A 250 -1.39 -24.67 1.76
N SER A 251 -0.67 -24.12 2.75
CA SER A 251 -0.40 -24.82 4.00
C SER A 251 -1.56 -24.67 5.00
N GLU A 252 -1.78 -25.70 5.81
CA GLU A 252 -2.86 -25.74 6.80
C GLU A 252 -2.81 -24.56 7.77
N GLY A 253 -1.60 -24.17 8.21
CA GLY A 253 -1.42 -23.02 9.11
C GLY A 253 -1.86 -21.68 8.50
N VAL A 254 -1.83 -21.53 7.18
CA VAL A 254 -2.30 -20.33 6.49
C VAL A 254 -3.82 -20.32 6.43
N ILE A 255 -4.41 -21.45 6.05
CA ILE A 255 -5.86 -21.64 6.02
C ILE A 255 -6.45 -21.33 7.41
N GLU A 256 -5.82 -21.83 8.47
CA GLU A 256 -6.25 -21.56 9.84
C GLU A 256 -6.04 -20.10 10.24
N ALA A 257 -4.93 -19.47 9.85
CA ALA A 257 -4.72 -18.05 10.10
C ALA A 257 -5.81 -17.17 9.44
N VAL A 258 -6.23 -17.51 8.21
CA VAL A 258 -7.36 -16.82 7.54
C VAL A 258 -8.63 -16.93 8.39
N ARG A 259 -9.00 -18.15 8.79
CA ARG A 259 -10.21 -18.37 9.61
C ARG A 259 -10.17 -17.59 10.92
N ARG A 260 -9.04 -17.62 11.62
CA ARG A 260 -8.85 -16.91 12.90
C ARG A 260 -9.03 -15.40 12.74
N VAL A 261 -8.40 -14.78 11.73
CA VAL A 261 -8.53 -13.34 11.49
C VAL A 261 -9.97 -12.96 11.10
N LYS A 262 -10.63 -13.78 10.27
CA LYS A 262 -12.04 -13.55 9.89
C LYS A 262 -13.01 -13.74 11.06
N ALA A 263 -12.70 -14.63 12.01
CA ALA A 263 -13.49 -14.81 13.24
C ALA A 263 -13.30 -13.64 14.22
N LEU A 264 -12.11 -13.03 14.25
CA LEU A 264 -11.79 -11.90 15.10
C LEU A 264 -12.50 -10.61 14.67
N SER A 265 -12.55 -10.33 13.35
CA SER A 265 -13.19 -9.13 12.83
C SER A 265 -13.85 -9.38 11.47
N SER A 266 -15.14 -9.09 11.40
CA SER A 266 -15.90 -9.09 10.13
C SER A 266 -15.64 -7.84 9.29
N GLY A 267 -15.14 -6.76 9.90
CA GLY A 267 -14.90 -5.48 9.23
C GLY A 267 -13.60 -5.42 8.45
N VAL A 268 -12.55 -6.10 8.91
CA VAL A 268 -11.26 -6.12 8.22
C VAL A 268 -11.30 -7.08 7.02
N GLN A 269 -10.61 -6.70 5.94
CA GLN A 269 -10.45 -7.56 4.79
C GLN A 269 -9.17 -8.37 4.88
N VAL A 270 -9.18 -9.61 4.37
CA VAL A 270 -8.03 -10.51 4.41
C VAL A 270 -7.57 -10.85 3.00
N ILE A 271 -6.30 -10.59 2.72
CA ILE A 271 -5.59 -11.10 1.55
C ILE A 271 -4.69 -12.25 2.02
N ALA A 272 -4.74 -13.38 1.33
CA ALA A 272 -3.88 -14.52 1.66
C ALA A 272 -3.07 -15.00 0.46
N GLY A 273 -1.81 -15.37 0.69
CA GLY A 273 -0.93 -15.93 -0.32
C GLY A 273 0.50 -16.21 0.19
N ASN A 274 1.41 -16.67 -0.65
CA ASN A 274 1.26 -16.79 -2.10
C ASN A 274 0.79 -18.17 -2.54
N VAL A 275 -0.04 -18.20 -3.59
CA VAL A 275 -0.44 -19.41 -4.29
C VAL A 275 -0.05 -19.33 -5.77
N ALA A 276 -0.07 -20.46 -6.46
CA ALA A 276 0.20 -20.53 -7.89
C ALA A 276 -0.70 -21.53 -8.63
N THR A 277 -1.73 -22.07 -7.97
CA THR A 277 -2.63 -23.09 -8.53
C THR A 277 -4.09 -22.80 -8.20
N ALA A 278 -4.99 -23.39 -8.99
CA ALA A 278 -6.44 -23.30 -8.82
C ALA A 278 -6.90 -23.87 -7.46
N GLU A 279 -6.36 -25.01 -7.05
CA GLU A 279 -6.74 -25.70 -5.81
C GLU A 279 -6.39 -24.86 -4.58
N ALA A 280 -5.17 -24.32 -4.55
CA ALA A 280 -4.71 -23.45 -3.47
C ALA A 280 -5.55 -22.17 -3.38
N THR A 281 -5.96 -21.64 -4.54
CA THR A 281 -6.84 -20.47 -4.61
C THR A 281 -8.22 -20.76 -3.99
N ARG A 282 -8.85 -21.88 -4.38
CA ARG A 282 -10.14 -22.30 -3.80
C ARG A 282 -10.04 -22.54 -2.30
N ALA A 283 -9.00 -23.22 -1.84
CA ALA A 283 -8.78 -23.51 -0.42
C ALA A 283 -8.70 -22.23 0.43
N LEU A 284 -8.02 -21.18 -0.05
CA LEU A 284 -7.96 -19.90 0.65
C LEU A 284 -9.29 -19.14 0.63
N ILE A 285 -10.02 -19.21 -0.49
CA ILE A 285 -11.35 -18.59 -0.61
C ILE A 285 -12.35 -19.28 0.33
N ASP A 286 -12.35 -20.61 0.37
CA ASP A 286 -13.19 -21.41 1.25
C ASP A 286 -12.88 -21.17 2.74
N ALA A 287 -11.62 -20.83 3.05
CA ALA A 287 -11.21 -20.41 4.40
C ALA A 287 -11.74 -19.02 4.78
N GLY A 288 -12.16 -18.20 3.81
CA GLY A 288 -12.72 -16.86 4.02
C GLY A 288 -11.84 -15.71 3.53
N ALA A 289 -10.81 -15.96 2.71
CA ALA A 289 -10.00 -14.89 2.15
C ALA A 289 -10.84 -13.98 1.23
N ASP A 290 -10.72 -12.67 1.40
CA ASP A 290 -11.43 -11.67 0.59
C ASP A 290 -10.68 -11.33 -0.71
N ALA A 291 -9.41 -11.73 -0.82
CA ALA A 291 -8.63 -11.75 -2.05
C ALA A 291 -7.47 -12.75 -1.94
N VAL A 292 -6.93 -13.18 -3.09
CA VAL A 292 -5.83 -14.14 -3.16
C VAL A 292 -4.60 -13.52 -3.84
N LYS A 293 -3.43 -13.66 -3.21
CA LYS A 293 -2.15 -13.18 -3.74
C LYS A 293 -1.42 -14.31 -4.48
N VAL A 294 -1.09 -14.07 -5.75
CA VAL A 294 -0.63 -15.11 -6.69
C VAL A 294 0.80 -14.83 -7.15
N GLY A 295 1.66 -15.85 -7.00
CA GLY A 295 3.01 -15.87 -7.56
C GLY A 295 4.00 -16.57 -6.66
N ILE A 296 4.59 -17.66 -7.13
CA ILE A 296 5.65 -18.39 -6.42
C ILE A 296 6.94 -18.35 -7.26
N GLY A 297 7.95 -17.66 -6.73
CA GLY A 297 9.24 -17.45 -7.37
C GLY A 297 9.36 -16.48 -8.57
N PRO A 298 8.36 -15.67 -8.99
CA PRO A 298 8.53 -14.77 -10.15
C PRO A 298 9.30 -13.48 -9.81
N GLY A 299 9.51 -13.18 -8.52
CA GLY A 299 10.15 -11.94 -8.08
C GLY A 299 11.60 -11.84 -8.53
N SER A 300 12.04 -10.63 -8.92
CA SER A 300 13.38 -10.38 -9.49
C SER A 300 14.56 -10.73 -8.58
N ILE A 301 14.30 -10.96 -7.29
CA ILE A 301 15.29 -11.28 -6.26
C ILE A 301 14.95 -12.55 -5.49
N CYS A 302 13.97 -13.30 -5.98
CA CYS A 302 13.55 -14.57 -5.38
C CYS A 302 14.27 -15.72 -6.08
N THR A 303 14.84 -16.62 -5.30
CA THR A 303 15.56 -17.80 -5.80
C THR A 303 14.83 -19.10 -5.48
N THR A 304 13.59 -19.07 -4.95
CA THR A 304 12.75 -20.25 -4.66
C THR A 304 12.75 -21.28 -5.80
N ARG A 305 12.57 -20.83 -7.05
CA ARG A 305 12.57 -21.74 -8.22
C ARG A 305 13.91 -22.42 -8.44
N MET A 306 15.01 -21.75 -8.13
CA MET A 306 16.37 -22.26 -8.32
C MET A 306 16.82 -23.13 -7.15
N VAL A 307 16.46 -22.76 -5.92
CA VAL A 307 16.92 -23.42 -4.69
C VAL A 307 16.01 -24.59 -4.34
N ALA A 308 14.69 -24.40 -4.36
CA ALA A 308 13.71 -25.43 -4.00
C ALA A 308 13.16 -26.19 -5.22
N GLY A 309 13.34 -25.67 -6.44
CA GLY A 309 12.78 -26.29 -7.66
C GLY A 309 11.27 -26.09 -7.82
N VAL A 310 10.64 -25.19 -7.05
CA VAL A 310 9.18 -25.02 -7.00
C VAL A 310 8.76 -23.67 -7.58
N GLY A 311 7.73 -23.68 -8.42
CA GLY A 311 7.06 -22.47 -8.94
C GLY A 311 6.27 -22.73 -10.21
N VAL A 312 5.50 -21.73 -10.65
CA VAL A 312 4.73 -21.74 -11.90
C VAL A 312 4.99 -20.42 -12.65
N PRO A 313 5.26 -20.43 -13.97
CA PRO A 313 5.34 -19.21 -14.77
C PRO A 313 4.16 -18.25 -14.51
N GLN A 314 4.48 -16.97 -14.31
CA GLN A 314 3.58 -16.06 -13.59
C GLN A 314 2.27 -15.80 -14.34
N LEU A 315 2.31 -15.71 -15.67
CA LEU A 315 1.11 -15.48 -16.46
C LEU A 315 0.15 -16.68 -16.34
N THR A 316 0.64 -17.90 -16.49
CA THR A 316 -0.15 -19.11 -16.29
C THR A 316 -0.69 -19.21 -14.87
N ALA A 317 0.13 -18.90 -13.85
CA ALA A 317 -0.33 -18.91 -12.47
C ALA A 317 -1.49 -17.92 -12.24
N ILE A 318 -1.41 -16.71 -12.81
CA ILE A 318 -2.49 -15.73 -12.73
C ILE A 318 -3.76 -16.25 -13.41
N MET A 319 -3.66 -16.79 -14.62
CA MET A 319 -4.81 -17.31 -15.37
C MET A 319 -5.51 -18.43 -14.61
N ASP A 320 -4.75 -19.44 -14.16
CA ASP A 320 -5.30 -20.61 -13.44
C ASP A 320 -5.97 -20.18 -12.13
N CYS A 321 -5.37 -19.24 -11.39
CA CYS A 321 -5.93 -18.75 -10.13
C CYS A 321 -7.14 -17.82 -10.37
N ALA A 322 -7.10 -16.96 -11.38
CA ALA A 322 -8.21 -16.06 -11.70
C ALA A 322 -9.46 -16.82 -12.14
N GLU A 323 -9.29 -17.87 -12.95
CA GLU A 323 -10.38 -18.77 -13.33
C GLU A 323 -10.98 -19.47 -12.10
N ALA A 324 -10.13 -19.97 -11.20
CA ALA A 324 -10.59 -20.64 -9.99
C ALA A 324 -11.23 -19.72 -8.95
N ALA A 325 -10.87 -18.43 -8.94
CA ALA A 325 -11.34 -17.45 -7.96
C ALA A 325 -12.74 -16.89 -8.24
N GLY A 326 -13.18 -16.93 -9.51
CA GLY A 326 -14.44 -16.31 -9.93
C GLY A 326 -14.46 -14.81 -9.61
N ASP A 327 -15.42 -14.38 -8.77
CA ASP A 327 -15.57 -12.97 -8.38
C ASP A 327 -14.58 -12.50 -7.30
N VAL A 328 -13.85 -13.42 -6.67
CA VAL A 328 -12.85 -13.04 -5.66
C VAL A 328 -11.63 -12.43 -6.34
N PRO A 329 -11.19 -11.21 -5.95
CA PRO A 329 -10.03 -10.58 -6.56
C PRO A 329 -8.75 -11.41 -6.41
N VAL A 330 -7.99 -11.49 -7.51
CA VAL A 330 -6.65 -12.07 -7.56
C VAL A 330 -5.62 -10.96 -7.76
N ILE A 331 -4.53 -11.01 -7.00
CA ILE A 331 -3.44 -10.02 -7.04
C ILE A 331 -2.19 -10.69 -7.60
N ALA A 332 -1.70 -10.19 -8.74
CA ALA A 332 -0.44 -10.64 -9.34
C ALA A 332 0.77 -10.10 -8.58
N ASP A 333 1.54 -10.95 -7.91
CA ASP A 333 2.70 -10.55 -7.09
C ASP A 333 4.03 -11.03 -7.71
N GLY A 334 4.84 -10.08 -8.19
CA GLY A 334 6.16 -10.32 -8.75
C GLY A 334 6.20 -10.57 -10.28
N GLY A 335 7.41 -10.52 -10.84
CA GLY A 335 7.67 -10.76 -12.27
C GLY A 335 7.42 -9.58 -13.22
N ILE A 336 6.80 -8.49 -12.75
CA ILE A 336 6.50 -7.30 -13.55
C ILE A 336 7.73 -6.40 -13.66
N LYS A 337 8.26 -6.25 -14.88
CA LYS A 337 9.44 -5.42 -15.19
C LYS A 337 9.05 -4.12 -15.90
N PHE A 338 7.98 -4.17 -16.69
CA PHE A 338 7.49 -3.02 -17.47
C PHE A 338 5.99 -2.82 -17.27
N SER A 339 5.48 -1.64 -17.63
CA SER A 339 4.04 -1.37 -17.62
C SER A 339 3.25 -2.27 -18.57
N GLY A 340 3.90 -2.80 -19.62
CA GLY A 340 3.33 -3.84 -20.48
C GLY A 340 3.09 -5.16 -19.74
N ASP A 341 3.99 -5.59 -18.85
CA ASP A 341 3.79 -6.80 -18.03
C ASP A 341 2.65 -6.60 -17.04
N PHE A 342 2.52 -5.39 -16.49
CA PHE A 342 1.38 -5.02 -15.66
C PHE A 342 0.07 -5.11 -16.45
N ALA A 343 0.01 -4.57 -17.67
CA ALA A 343 -1.16 -4.71 -18.54
C ALA A 343 -1.48 -6.18 -18.86
N LYS A 344 -0.46 -7.01 -19.15
CA LYS A 344 -0.62 -8.45 -19.37
C LYS A 344 -1.15 -9.17 -18.12
N ALA A 345 -0.68 -8.81 -16.92
CA ALA A 345 -1.18 -9.39 -15.68
C ALA A 345 -2.67 -9.09 -15.45
N ILE A 346 -3.11 -7.85 -15.72
CA ILE A 346 -4.52 -7.47 -15.65
C ILE A 346 -5.33 -8.23 -16.71
N ALA A 347 -4.88 -8.24 -17.96
CA ALA A 347 -5.53 -8.99 -19.04
C ALA A 347 -5.61 -10.51 -18.79
N ALA A 348 -4.69 -11.07 -18.00
CA ALA A 348 -4.70 -12.47 -17.60
C ALA A 348 -5.70 -12.79 -16.47
N GLY A 349 -6.41 -11.78 -15.94
CA GLY A 349 -7.48 -11.96 -14.96
C GLY A 349 -7.20 -11.35 -13.58
N ALA A 350 -5.98 -10.84 -13.33
CA ALA A 350 -5.68 -10.19 -12.06
C ALA A 350 -6.51 -8.90 -11.89
N SER A 351 -7.03 -8.68 -10.69
CA SER A 351 -7.74 -7.43 -10.35
C SER A 351 -6.78 -6.30 -10.04
N ALA A 352 -5.59 -6.63 -9.52
CA ALA A 352 -4.51 -5.70 -9.24
C ALA A 352 -3.15 -6.39 -9.33
N ALA A 353 -2.08 -5.60 -9.37
CA ALA A 353 -0.72 -6.10 -9.28
C ALA A 353 0.02 -5.54 -8.06
N MET A 354 0.87 -6.35 -7.46
CA MET A 354 1.78 -5.97 -6.39
C MET A 354 3.20 -5.89 -6.95
N VAL A 355 3.86 -4.74 -6.75
CA VAL A 355 5.20 -4.47 -7.28
C VAL A 355 6.21 -4.17 -6.18
N GLY A 356 7.43 -4.69 -6.35
CA GLY A 356 8.58 -4.44 -5.46
C GLY A 356 9.67 -3.62 -6.15
N SER A 357 10.49 -4.26 -6.96
CA SER A 357 11.66 -3.66 -7.65
C SER A 357 11.34 -2.40 -8.47
N MET A 358 10.12 -2.31 -8.99
CA MET A 358 9.67 -1.15 -9.76
C MET A 358 9.67 0.15 -8.95
N ILE A 359 9.37 0.06 -7.66
CA ILE A 359 9.22 1.20 -6.74
C ILE A 359 10.25 1.21 -5.60
N ALA A 360 11.06 0.16 -5.45
CA ALA A 360 12.11 0.10 -4.43
C ALA A 360 13.18 1.21 -4.57
N GLY A 361 13.37 1.75 -5.78
CA GLY A 361 14.33 2.81 -6.08
C GLY A 361 13.85 4.23 -5.83
N THR A 362 12.68 4.44 -5.22
CA THR A 362 12.06 5.77 -5.11
C THR A 362 12.35 6.47 -3.79
N ASP A 363 12.01 7.76 -3.69
CA ASP A 363 12.23 8.58 -2.51
C ASP A 363 11.49 8.09 -1.26
N GLU A 364 10.33 7.48 -1.46
CA GLU A 364 9.41 7.05 -0.42
C GLU A 364 9.71 5.65 0.11
N SER A 365 10.53 4.86 -0.61
CA SER A 365 10.94 3.54 -0.14
C SER A 365 11.94 3.66 1.04
N PRO A 366 11.93 2.74 2.00
CA PRO A 366 12.81 2.76 3.17
C PRO A 366 14.26 2.36 2.87
N GLY A 367 14.55 1.81 1.69
CA GLY A 367 15.91 1.43 1.30
C GLY A 367 16.90 2.59 1.38
N GLU A 368 18.16 2.29 1.68
CA GLU A 368 19.22 3.30 1.77
C GLU A 368 19.70 3.71 0.38
N VAL A 369 20.02 4.99 0.20
CA VAL A 369 20.62 5.49 -1.04
C VAL A 369 22.12 5.19 -1.04
N ILE A 370 22.59 4.51 -2.08
CA ILE A 370 23.98 4.09 -2.25
C ILE A 370 24.53 4.81 -3.48
N LEU A 371 25.72 5.41 -3.37
CA LEU A 371 26.46 5.96 -4.51
C LEU A 371 27.41 4.88 -5.05
N TYR A 372 27.20 4.47 -6.30
CA TYR A 372 28.03 3.46 -6.96
C TYR A 372 28.38 3.92 -8.37
N GLN A 373 29.69 3.99 -8.68
CA GLN A 373 30.21 4.45 -9.98
C GLN A 373 29.60 5.78 -10.45
N GLY A 374 29.41 6.74 -9.53
CA GLY A 374 28.86 8.06 -9.82
C GLY A 374 27.35 8.08 -10.08
N ARG A 375 26.63 6.96 -9.91
CA ARG A 375 25.17 6.88 -10.01
C ARG A 375 24.55 6.52 -8.66
N SER A 376 23.38 7.07 -8.40
CA SER A 376 22.60 6.76 -7.19
C SER A 376 21.77 5.49 -7.40
N PHE A 377 21.84 4.60 -6.42
CA PHE A 377 21.06 3.37 -6.30
C PHE A 377 20.34 3.36 -4.96
N LYS A 378 19.38 2.46 -4.78
CA LYS A 378 18.82 2.10 -3.46
C LYS A 378 19.02 0.62 -3.17
N SER A 379 19.25 0.29 -1.90
CA SER A 379 19.29 -1.09 -1.45
C SER A 379 17.94 -1.79 -1.65
N TYR A 380 17.98 -3.03 -2.13
CA TYR A 380 16.80 -3.83 -2.39
C TYR A 380 17.07 -5.31 -2.12
N ARG A 381 16.25 -5.96 -1.30
CA ARG A 381 16.47 -7.35 -0.90
C ARG A 381 15.21 -8.18 -0.79
N GLY A 382 15.37 -9.48 -1.03
CA GLY A 382 14.28 -10.45 -0.98
C GLY A 382 13.96 -10.80 0.45
N MET A 383 12.69 -11.06 0.76
CA MET A 383 12.33 -11.54 2.09
C MET A 383 12.99 -12.90 2.40
N GLY A 384 13.41 -13.65 1.38
CA GLY A 384 14.19 -14.89 1.52
C GLY A 384 15.71 -14.68 1.55
N SER A 385 16.21 -13.43 1.56
CA SER A 385 17.64 -13.17 1.73
C SER A 385 18.06 -13.39 3.18
N LEU A 386 19.34 -13.71 3.40
CA LEU A 386 19.88 -13.89 4.75
C LEU A 386 19.64 -12.66 5.64
N GLY A 387 19.87 -11.45 5.12
CA GLY A 387 19.71 -10.22 5.88
C GLY A 387 18.26 -9.89 6.22
N ALA A 388 17.29 -10.26 5.37
CA ALA A 388 15.87 -10.11 5.68
C ALA A 388 15.39 -11.20 6.65
N MET A 389 15.81 -12.45 6.45
CA MET A 389 15.41 -13.59 7.30
C MET A 389 15.92 -13.40 8.73
N ALA A 390 17.17 -12.95 8.90
CA ALA A 390 17.76 -12.62 10.19
C ALA A 390 17.02 -11.49 10.94
N ARG A 391 16.18 -10.69 10.23
CA ARG A 391 15.37 -9.62 10.81
C ARG A 391 13.87 -9.95 10.92
N GLY A 392 13.51 -11.23 10.81
CA GLY A 392 12.17 -11.71 11.15
C GLY A 392 11.29 -12.14 9.98
N SER A 393 11.86 -12.45 8.82
CA SER A 393 11.12 -13.07 7.70
C SER A 393 11.40 -14.57 7.53
N ALA A 394 12.20 -15.19 8.41
CA ALA A 394 12.49 -16.62 8.36
C ALA A 394 11.23 -17.50 8.49
N ASP A 395 10.20 -17.04 9.22
CA ASP A 395 8.91 -17.74 9.35
C ASP A 395 8.18 -17.89 8.01
N ARG A 396 8.33 -16.90 7.10
CA ARG A 396 7.75 -16.93 5.76
C ARG A 396 8.25 -18.12 4.93
N TYR A 397 9.44 -18.62 5.24
CA TYR A 397 10.13 -19.73 4.56
C TYR A 397 10.25 -20.98 5.45
N PHE A 398 9.42 -21.09 6.49
CA PHE A 398 9.39 -22.25 7.40
C PHE A 398 10.73 -22.54 8.12
N GLN A 399 11.54 -21.50 8.34
CA GLN A 399 12.88 -21.59 8.94
C GLN A 399 12.99 -20.80 10.26
N LYS A 400 11.88 -20.62 10.98
CA LYS A 400 11.85 -19.84 12.25
C LYS A 400 12.79 -20.42 13.32
N ASP A 401 12.90 -21.74 13.38
CA ASP A 401 13.69 -22.45 14.41
C ASP A 401 15.13 -22.78 13.96
N ALA A 402 15.51 -22.38 12.75
CA ALA A 402 16.87 -22.58 12.25
C ALA A 402 17.82 -21.49 12.77
N ALA A 403 19.02 -21.90 13.17
CA ALA A 403 20.09 -20.96 13.52
C ALA A 403 20.48 -20.12 12.29
N SER A 404 20.89 -18.87 12.50
CA SER A 404 21.16 -17.91 11.43
C SER A 404 22.24 -18.35 10.44
N ASP A 405 23.21 -19.16 10.90
CA ASP A 405 24.29 -19.76 10.11
C ASP A 405 23.85 -20.99 9.29
N LYS A 406 22.65 -21.52 9.55
CA LYS A 406 22.07 -22.69 8.89
C LYS A 406 20.86 -22.36 8.01
N LEU A 407 20.55 -21.08 7.81
CA LEU A 407 19.46 -20.66 6.93
C LEU A 407 19.77 -21.04 5.48
N VAL A 408 18.75 -21.54 4.77
CA VAL A 408 18.77 -21.82 3.34
C VAL A 408 17.99 -20.69 2.64
N PRO A 409 18.67 -19.66 2.11
CA PRO A 409 18.01 -18.48 1.59
C PRO A 409 17.33 -18.77 0.24
N GLU A 410 16.09 -18.28 0.11
CA GLU A 410 15.30 -18.30 -1.13
C GLU A 410 15.19 -16.90 -1.77
N GLY A 411 16.14 -16.03 -1.45
CA GLY A 411 16.28 -14.72 -2.07
C GLY A 411 17.69 -14.15 -1.96
N ILE A 412 17.93 -13.08 -2.70
CA ILE A 412 19.21 -12.36 -2.74
C ILE A 412 19.06 -10.92 -2.27
N GLU A 413 20.19 -10.26 -2.07
CA GLU A 413 20.28 -8.81 -1.85
C GLU A 413 20.97 -8.17 -3.05
N GLY A 414 20.53 -6.97 -3.41
CA GLY A 414 21.08 -6.21 -4.51
C GLY A 414 20.76 -4.74 -4.39
N GLN A 415 20.89 -4.05 -5.52
CA GLN A 415 20.61 -2.62 -5.61
C GLN A 415 19.79 -2.33 -6.86
N VAL A 416 18.88 -1.38 -6.77
CA VAL A 416 18.09 -0.89 -7.90
C VAL A 416 18.46 0.57 -8.19
N PRO A 417 18.45 1.01 -9.46
CA PRO A 417 18.73 2.41 -9.76
C PRO A 417 17.76 3.34 -9.04
N TYR A 418 18.24 4.50 -8.60
CA TYR A 418 17.39 5.55 -8.07
C TYR A 418 16.43 6.09 -9.15
N LYS A 419 15.17 6.36 -8.75
CA LYS A 419 14.06 6.69 -9.67
C LYS A 419 13.35 8.01 -9.33
N GLY A 420 13.76 8.72 -8.29
CA GLY A 420 13.03 9.88 -7.77
C GLY A 420 11.70 9.48 -7.14
N SER A 421 10.70 10.36 -7.17
CA SER A 421 9.40 10.10 -6.53
C SER A 421 8.63 8.94 -7.18
N VAL A 422 7.98 8.13 -6.33
CA VAL A 422 7.11 7.03 -6.74
C VAL A 422 5.94 7.49 -7.62
N THR A 423 5.45 8.71 -7.44
CA THR A 423 4.35 9.28 -8.24
C THR A 423 4.66 9.25 -9.73
N ASN A 424 5.90 9.50 -10.13
CA ASN A 424 6.33 9.43 -11.53
C ASN A 424 6.29 7.98 -12.05
N VAL A 425 6.71 7.01 -11.24
CA VAL A 425 6.67 5.59 -11.60
C VAL A 425 5.22 5.13 -11.75
N ILE A 426 4.35 5.49 -10.79
CA ILE A 426 2.91 5.15 -10.83
C ILE A 426 2.26 5.75 -12.08
N HIS A 427 2.54 7.01 -12.40
CA HIS A 427 2.02 7.67 -13.60
C HIS A 427 2.37 6.89 -14.87
N GLN A 428 3.62 6.43 -15.00
CA GLN A 428 4.04 5.64 -16.16
C GLN A 428 3.40 4.25 -16.20
N MET A 429 3.24 3.60 -15.04
CA MET A 429 2.59 2.29 -14.94
C MET A 429 1.12 2.34 -15.34
N VAL A 430 0.37 3.29 -14.78
CA VAL A 430 -1.06 3.50 -15.07
C VAL A 430 -1.25 4.01 -16.50
N GLY A 431 -0.36 4.89 -16.99
CA GLY A 431 -0.36 5.34 -18.38
C GLY A 431 -0.16 4.20 -19.38
N GLY A 432 0.77 3.27 -19.08
CA GLY A 432 0.97 2.07 -19.90
C GLY A 432 -0.24 1.12 -19.90
N LEU A 433 -0.91 0.96 -18.75
CA LEU A 433 -2.17 0.20 -18.67
C LEU A 433 -3.26 0.85 -19.53
N ARG A 434 -3.48 2.16 -19.40
CA ARG A 434 -4.46 2.91 -20.20
C ARG A 434 -4.18 2.81 -21.70
N ALA A 435 -2.92 2.86 -22.10
CA ALA A 435 -2.53 2.66 -23.50
C ALA A 435 -2.92 1.25 -23.97
N ALA A 436 -2.60 0.20 -23.20
CA ALA A 436 -2.97 -1.17 -23.53
C ALA A 436 -4.50 -1.37 -23.58
N MET A 437 -5.24 -0.76 -22.66
CA MET A 437 -6.72 -0.73 -22.68
C MET A 437 -7.25 -0.10 -23.98
N GLY A 438 -6.68 1.03 -24.42
CA GLY A 438 -7.02 1.65 -25.70
C GLY A 438 -6.73 0.75 -26.90
N TYR A 439 -5.56 0.11 -26.95
CA TYR A 439 -5.20 -0.82 -28.03
C TYR A 439 -6.07 -2.09 -28.08
N THR A 440 -6.56 -2.53 -26.92
CA THR A 440 -7.37 -3.76 -26.79
C THR A 440 -8.87 -3.49 -26.76
N GLY A 441 -9.30 -2.22 -26.83
CA GLY A 441 -10.72 -1.86 -26.87
C GLY A 441 -11.46 -2.01 -25.55
N ASN A 442 -10.78 -2.02 -24.41
CA ASN A 442 -11.39 -2.21 -23.10
C ASN A 442 -11.49 -0.87 -22.35
N ALA A 443 -12.70 -0.45 -21.99
CA ALA A 443 -12.95 0.80 -21.28
C ALA A 443 -12.65 0.71 -19.78
N THR A 444 -12.77 -0.48 -19.20
CA THR A 444 -12.57 -0.71 -17.76
C THR A 444 -11.60 -1.87 -17.49
N VAL A 445 -10.98 -1.89 -16.30
CA VAL A 445 -10.17 -3.03 -15.83
C VAL A 445 -10.98 -4.33 -15.83
N ALA A 446 -12.27 -4.25 -15.48
CA ALA A 446 -13.16 -5.41 -15.47
C ALA A 446 -13.33 -6.01 -16.87
N GLU A 447 -13.51 -5.18 -17.90
CA GLU A 447 -13.58 -5.63 -19.29
C GLU A 447 -12.26 -6.27 -19.74
N MET A 448 -11.12 -5.63 -19.42
CA MET A 448 -9.81 -6.12 -19.88
C MET A 448 -9.45 -7.50 -19.33
N ARG A 449 -9.85 -7.84 -18.11
CA ARG A 449 -9.56 -9.13 -17.44
C ARG A 449 -10.09 -10.37 -18.17
N GLY A 450 -11.07 -10.21 -19.06
CA GLY A 450 -11.63 -11.30 -19.88
C GLY A 450 -11.83 -10.96 -21.36
N GLY A 451 -11.71 -9.69 -21.75
CA GLY A 451 -11.91 -9.22 -23.13
C GLY A 451 -10.64 -9.19 -23.98
N ALA A 452 -9.46 -9.28 -23.36
CA ALA A 452 -8.19 -9.25 -24.07
C ALA A 452 -7.80 -10.64 -24.62
N ARG A 453 -7.09 -10.65 -25.76
CA ARG A 453 -6.55 -11.86 -26.37
C ARG A 453 -5.03 -11.81 -26.36
N PHE A 454 -4.41 -12.95 -26.10
CA PHE A 454 -2.96 -13.11 -26.14
C PHE A 454 -2.51 -13.83 -27.42
N VAL A 455 -1.28 -13.56 -27.84
CA VAL A 455 -0.55 -14.33 -28.84
C VAL A 455 0.78 -14.77 -28.27
N LYS A 456 1.12 -16.05 -28.43
CA LYS A 456 2.43 -16.59 -28.02
C LYS A 456 3.48 -16.14 -29.02
N ILE A 457 4.63 -15.70 -28.51
CA ILE A 457 5.79 -15.30 -29.31
C ILE A 457 6.97 -16.23 -29.05
N THR A 458 7.95 -16.21 -29.96
CA THR A 458 9.24 -16.87 -29.75
C THR A 458 10.23 -15.90 -29.12
N GLY A 459 11.41 -16.39 -28.71
CA GLY A 459 12.50 -15.51 -28.26
C GLY A 459 12.95 -14.49 -29.32
N ALA A 460 12.75 -14.77 -30.61
CA ALA A 460 12.98 -13.78 -31.67
C ALA A 460 11.92 -12.67 -31.64
N GLY A 461 10.66 -13.01 -31.41
CA GLY A 461 9.58 -12.02 -31.22
C GLY A 461 9.82 -11.14 -29.98
N LEU A 462 10.40 -11.68 -28.90
CA LEU A 462 10.77 -10.87 -27.74
C LEU A 462 11.89 -9.87 -28.09
N LYS A 463 12.92 -10.32 -28.83
CA LYS A 463 13.99 -9.44 -29.30
C LYS A 463 13.46 -8.33 -30.21
N GLU A 464 12.53 -8.65 -31.12
CA GLU A 464 11.83 -7.69 -31.97
C GLU A 464 10.99 -6.69 -31.14
N SER A 465 10.36 -7.15 -30.06
CA SER A 465 9.52 -6.30 -29.20
C SER A 465 10.32 -5.22 -28.45
N HIS A 466 11.59 -5.49 -28.17
CA HIS A 466 12.51 -4.53 -27.57
C HIS A 466 13.11 -3.58 -28.61
N VAL A 467 13.60 -2.42 -28.17
CA VAL A 467 14.40 -1.54 -29.04
C VAL A 467 15.62 -2.32 -29.55
N HIS A 468 15.74 -2.43 -30.88
CA HIS A 468 16.79 -3.17 -31.57
C HIS A 468 17.41 -2.32 -32.69
N ASP A 469 18.64 -2.66 -33.09
CA ASP A 469 19.39 -2.06 -34.19
C ASP A 469 19.65 -0.54 -34.08
N VAL A 470 19.63 0.02 -32.87
CA VAL A 470 19.96 1.42 -32.57
C VAL A 470 20.72 1.57 -31.25
N GLN A 471 21.49 2.66 -31.13
CA GLN A 471 22.08 3.08 -29.86
C GLN A 471 21.14 4.04 -29.13
N ILE A 472 20.76 3.72 -27.90
CA ILE A 472 19.91 4.58 -27.07
C ILE A 472 20.73 5.80 -26.61
N THR A 473 20.36 6.99 -27.12
CA THR A 473 21.00 8.26 -26.73
C THR A 473 20.35 8.92 -25.52
N ARG A 474 19.07 8.62 -25.26
CA ARG A 474 18.30 9.11 -24.11
C ARG A 474 17.29 8.05 -23.65
N GLU A 475 17.41 7.62 -22.40
CA GLU A 475 16.46 6.68 -21.80
C GLU A 475 15.10 7.34 -21.55
N SER A 476 14.03 6.57 -21.70
CA SER A 476 12.68 6.98 -21.33
C SER A 476 12.34 6.49 -19.91
N PRO A 477 11.54 7.23 -19.12
CA PRO A 477 11.22 6.83 -17.75
C PRO A 477 10.55 5.45 -17.61
N ASN A 478 9.85 5.00 -18.65
CA ASN A 478 9.09 3.76 -18.72
C ASN A 478 9.84 2.60 -19.41
N TYR A 479 11.04 2.83 -19.94
CA TYR A 479 11.81 1.80 -20.66
C TYR A 479 13.31 1.95 -20.40
N ARG A 480 13.89 0.90 -19.81
CA ARG A 480 15.34 0.71 -19.72
C ARG A 480 15.68 -0.63 -20.33
N ALA A 481 16.57 -0.62 -21.33
CA ALA A 481 17.19 -1.86 -21.80
C ALA A 481 18.08 -2.38 -20.66
N GLY A 482 17.88 -3.65 -20.30
CA GLY A 482 18.68 -4.35 -19.30
C GLY A 482 20.05 -4.71 -19.83
#